data_AF-A0A6J0MLT1-F1
#
_entry.id   AF-A0A6J0MLT1-F1
#
_cell.length_a   1.000
_cell.length_b   1.000
_cell.length_c   1.000
_cell.angle_alpha   90.00
_cell.angle_beta   90.00
_cell.angle_gamma   90.00
#
_symmetry.space_group_name_H-M   'P 1'
#
loop_
_entity.id
_entity.type
_entity.pdbx_description
1 polymer ?
#
loop_
_entity_poly.entity_id
_entity_poly.type
_entity_poly.pdbx_seq_one_letter_code
_entity_poly.pdbx_strand_id
1 'polypeptide(L)'
;MIDISRVQKELQDCEKDRDSSGIRVCPKSDNLTRLTGTIPGPIGTPYEGGTFQIDITIPEGYPFEPPKMQFSTKVWHPNISSQSGAICLDVLKDQWSPALTLKTALVSVQALLSAPEPKDPQDAVVAEQYMKNYQVFVSTARYWTQTFAKNSSLEDKVKRLVEMGFGDAQVRSAIESSGGDENLALEKLCSG
;
A
#
# COMPACT_ATOMS: atom_id res chain seq x y z
N MET A 1 5.56 11.48 -25.29
CA MET A 1 4.31 12.11 -24.82
C MET A 1 3.44 10.99 -24.31
N ILE A 2 2.87 11.17 -23.11
CA ILE A 2 2.08 10.13 -22.43
C ILE A 2 0.88 9.75 -23.28
N ASP A 3 0.66 8.45 -23.48
CA ASP A 3 -0.60 7.96 -24.03
C ASP A 3 -1.69 7.97 -22.95
N ILE A 4 -2.40 9.09 -22.83
CA ILE A 4 -3.49 9.26 -21.86
C ILE A 4 -4.65 8.29 -22.13
N SER A 5 -4.90 7.95 -23.40
CA SER A 5 -5.98 7.02 -23.77
C SER A 5 -5.69 5.61 -23.22
N ARG A 6 -4.42 5.21 -23.24
CA ARG A 6 -3.96 3.96 -22.63
C ARG A 6 -4.18 3.97 -21.12
N VAL A 7 -3.78 5.03 -20.42
CA VAL A 7 -3.95 5.14 -18.96
C VAL A 7 -5.43 5.06 -18.58
N GLN A 8 -6.30 5.82 -19.25
CA GLN A 8 -7.74 5.81 -18.98
C GLN A 8 -8.36 4.43 -19.18
N LYS A 9 -7.98 3.73 -20.25
CA LYS A 9 -8.44 2.36 -20.50
C LYS A 9 -8.02 1.41 -19.38
N GLU A 10 -6.75 1.48 -18.96
CA GLU A 10 -6.25 0.64 -17.86
C GLU A 10 -6.96 0.91 -16.53
N LEU A 11 -7.28 2.17 -16.22
CA LEU A 11 -8.07 2.51 -15.03
C LEU A 11 -9.48 1.90 -15.08
N GLN A 12 -10.14 1.96 -16.23
CA GLN A 12 -11.46 1.34 -16.42
C GLN A 12 -11.39 -0.19 -16.28
N ASP A 13 -10.35 -0.81 -16.83
CA ASP A 13 -10.17 -2.27 -16.75
C ASP A 13 -9.81 -2.72 -15.33
N CYS A 14 -9.06 -1.91 -14.56
CA CYS A 14 -8.87 -2.10 -13.13
C CYS A 14 -10.20 -2.05 -12.36
N GLU A 15 -11.05 -1.03 -12.60
CA GLU A 15 -12.32 -0.89 -11.86
C GLU A 15 -13.29 -2.05 -12.16
N LYS A 16 -13.32 -2.57 -13.39
CA LYS A 16 -14.14 -3.74 -13.74
C LYS A 16 -13.73 -5.02 -13.01
N ASP A 17 -12.45 -5.17 -12.67
CA ASP A 17 -11.90 -6.35 -11.99
C ASP A 17 -11.64 -6.12 -10.49
N ARG A 18 -12.10 -4.98 -9.97
CA ARG A 18 -11.94 -4.58 -8.58
C ARG A 18 -12.42 -5.64 -7.60
N ASP A 19 -13.60 -6.21 -7.82
CA ASP A 19 -14.23 -7.10 -6.86
C ASP A 19 -13.62 -8.52 -6.88
N SER A 20 -13.01 -8.92 -7.99
CA SER A 20 -12.30 -10.20 -8.13
C SER A 20 -10.87 -10.15 -7.61
N SER A 21 -10.12 -9.09 -7.92
CA SER A 21 -8.70 -8.98 -7.53
C SER A 21 -8.48 -8.24 -6.21
N GLY A 22 -9.42 -7.38 -5.80
CA GLY A 22 -9.23 -6.42 -4.71
C GLY A 22 -8.27 -5.28 -5.04
N ILE A 23 -7.67 -5.27 -6.24
CA ILE A 23 -6.72 -4.25 -6.68
C ILE A 23 -7.49 -3.02 -7.17
N ARG A 24 -6.98 -1.83 -6.83
CA ARG A 24 -7.57 -0.54 -7.22
C ARG A 24 -6.50 0.37 -7.77
N VAL A 25 -6.87 1.24 -8.71
CA VAL A 25 -6.02 2.33 -9.18
C VAL A 25 -6.88 3.55 -9.39
N CYS A 26 -6.55 4.66 -8.73
CA CYS A 26 -7.29 5.92 -8.81
C CYS A 26 -6.34 7.09 -9.11
N PRO A 27 -6.75 8.09 -9.91
CA PRO A 27 -5.99 9.33 -10.06
C PRO A 27 -5.88 10.11 -8.74
N LYS A 28 -4.74 10.78 -8.52
CA LYS A 28 -4.56 11.75 -7.44
C LYS A 28 -5.00 13.12 -7.93
N SER A 29 -6.03 13.70 -7.31
CA SER A 29 -6.53 15.04 -7.63
C SER A 29 -6.79 15.22 -9.13
N ASP A 30 -7.42 14.23 -9.76
CA ASP A 30 -7.72 14.16 -11.20
C ASP A 30 -6.50 14.23 -12.15
N ASN A 31 -5.28 14.03 -11.64
CA ASN A 31 -4.07 13.98 -12.44
C ASN A 31 -3.75 12.55 -12.93
N LEU A 32 -3.93 12.29 -14.22
CA LEU A 32 -3.66 10.97 -14.82
C LEU A 32 -2.16 10.59 -14.88
N THR A 33 -1.26 11.48 -14.49
CA THR A 33 0.18 11.19 -14.35
C THR A 33 0.59 10.76 -12.95
N ARG A 34 -0.29 10.96 -11.95
CA ARG A 34 -0.07 10.62 -10.54
C ARG A 34 -1.24 9.81 -10.04
N LEU A 35 -1.03 8.53 -9.79
CA LEU A 35 -2.09 7.61 -9.39
C LEU A 35 -1.77 7.03 -8.00
N THR A 36 -2.80 6.57 -7.32
CA THR A 36 -2.70 5.74 -6.12
C THR A 36 -3.22 4.35 -6.48
N GLY A 37 -2.33 3.36 -6.40
CA GLY A 37 -2.69 1.95 -6.43
C GLY A 37 -2.97 1.41 -5.03
N THR A 38 -3.83 0.41 -4.94
CA THR A 38 -4.07 -0.32 -3.69
C THR A 38 -4.06 -1.82 -3.98
N ILE A 39 -3.32 -2.60 -3.19
CA ILE A 39 -3.31 -4.06 -3.27
C ILE A 39 -3.62 -4.69 -1.90
N PRO A 40 -4.41 -5.77 -1.85
CA PRO A 40 -4.59 -6.53 -0.62
C PRO A 40 -3.34 -7.37 -0.32
N GLY A 41 -3.04 -7.54 0.96
CA GLY A 41 -2.01 -8.45 1.42
C GLY A 41 -2.34 -9.90 1.09
N PRO A 42 -1.42 -10.69 0.52
CA PRO A 42 -1.71 -12.06 0.11
C PRO A 42 -2.05 -12.98 1.29
N ILE A 43 -3.01 -13.89 1.08
CA ILE A 43 -3.41 -14.90 2.07
C ILE A 43 -2.25 -15.86 2.35
N GLY A 44 -2.10 -16.26 3.62
CA GLY A 44 -1.05 -17.15 4.08
C GLY A 44 0.30 -16.46 4.33
N THR A 45 0.37 -15.14 4.16
CA THR A 45 1.59 -14.35 4.36
C THR A 45 1.51 -13.49 5.62
N PRO A 46 2.63 -12.95 6.13
CA PRO A 46 2.62 -11.95 7.21
C PRO A 46 1.81 -10.69 6.90
N TYR A 47 1.49 -10.46 5.62
CA TYR A 47 0.80 -9.29 5.09
C TYR A 47 -0.71 -9.48 5.00
N GLU A 48 -1.22 -10.70 5.23
CA GLU A 48 -2.63 -11.05 5.11
C GLU A 48 -3.55 -10.09 5.89
N GLY A 49 -4.64 -9.68 5.25
CA GLY A 49 -5.63 -8.75 5.82
C GLY A 49 -5.15 -7.30 5.90
N GLY A 50 -3.94 -6.99 5.43
CA GLY A 50 -3.49 -5.63 5.14
C GLY A 50 -3.96 -5.13 3.78
N THR A 51 -4.01 -3.81 3.63
CA THR A 51 -4.28 -3.08 2.39
C THR A 51 -3.13 -2.09 2.19
N PHE A 52 -2.36 -2.27 1.12
CA PHE A 52 -1.14 -1.49 0.88
C PHE A 52 -1.39 -0.47 -0.22
N GLN A 53 -1.10 0.79 0.08
CA GLN A 53 -1.14 1.89 -0.90
C GLN A 53 0.21 2.04 -1.59
N ILE A 54 0.15 2.25 -2.90
CA ILE A 54 1.28 2.41 -3.79
C ILE A 54 1.13 3.73 -4.53
N ASP A 55 2.12 4.58 -4.42
CA ASP A 55 2.27 5.77 -5.26
C ASP A 55 2.76 5.36 -6.64
N ILE A 56 2.03 5.78 -7.66
CA ILE A 56 2.33 5.47 -9.05
C ILE A 56 2.53 6.78 -9.80
N THR A 57 3.65 6.90 -10.50
CA THR A 57 3.93 8.03 -11.39
C THR A 57 4.12 7.54 -12.81
N ILE A 58 3.34 8.09 -13.73
CA ILE A 58 3.40 7.77 -15.16
C ILE A 58 4.45 8.67 -15.82
N PRO A 59 5.51 8.11 -16.42
CA PRO A 59 6.52 8.90 -17.13
C PRO A 59 6.03 9.36 -18.50
N GLU A 60 6.72 10.34 -19.10
CA GLU A 60 6.38 10.89 -20.43
C GLU A 60 6.45 9.86 -21.58
N GLY A 61 7.22 8.79 -21.40
CA GLY A 61 7.37 7.70 -22.36
C GLY A 61 6.36 6.56 -22.20
N TYR A 62 5.42 6.62 -21.26
CA TYR A 62 4.44 5.55 -21.05
C TYR A 62 3.56 5.33 -22.30
N PRO A 63 3.36 4.08 -22.77
CA PRO A 63 3.68 2.80 -22.12
C PRO A 63 5.03 2.16 -22.52
N PHE A 64 5.89 2.84 -23.26
CA PHE A 64 7.21 2.32 -23.63
C PHE A 64 8.24 2.40 -22.49
N GLU A 65 8.00 3.28 -21.53
CA GLU A 65 8.72 3.34 -20.26
C GLU A 65 7.83 2.84 -19.10
N PRO A 66 8.39 2.13 -18.11
CA PRO A 66 7.63 1.62 -16.97
C PRO A 66 7.10 2.74 -16.06
N PRO A 67 5.96 2.53 -15.39
CA PRO A 67 5.51 3.41 -14.32
C PRO A 67 6.47 3.32 -13.13
N LYS A 68 6.70 4.44 -12.45
CA LYS A 68 7.44 4.43 -11.17
C LYS A 68 6.47 4.09 -10.05
N MET A 69 6.73 3.02 -9.31
CA MET A 69 5.91 2.58 -8.18
C MET A 69 6.71 2.61 -6.87
N GLN A 70 6.06 3.05 -5.80
CA GLN A 70 6.64 3.13 -4.45
C GLN A 70 5.55 2.87 -3.42
N PHE A 71 5.83 2.10 -2.38
CA PHE A 71 4.90 1.91 -1.27
C PHE A 71 4.75 3.22 -0.49
N SER A 72 3.52 3.73 -0.41
CA SER A 72 3.15 4.80 0.53
C SER A 72 2.90 4.21 1.92
N THR A 73 2.29 3.01 1.95
CA THR A 73 2.11 2.24 3.18
C THR A 73 3.44 1.63 3.60
N LYS A 74 3.90 1.91 4.82
CA LYS A 74 5.10 1.28 5.38
C LYS A 74 4.94 -0.24 5.41
N VAL A 75 5.96 -0.95 4.94
CA VAL A 75 5.99 -2.41 4.87
C VAL A 75 7.35 -2.94 5.27
N TRP A 76 7.36 -4.04 6.01
CA TRP A 76 8.58 -4.73 6.40
C TRP A 76 8.81 -5.90 5.44
N HIS A 77 9.66 -5.72 4.43
CA HIS A 77 9.89 -6.70 3.38
C HIS A 77 11.33 -6.61 2.80
N PRO A 78 12.02 -7.72 2.49
CA PRO A 78 13.41 -7.70 1.98
C PRO A 78 13.62 -6.85 0.72
N ASN A 79 12.67 -6.89 -0.22
CA ASN A 79 12.74 -6.19 -1.52
C ASN A 79 11.98 -4.84 -1.54
N ILE A 80 11.57 -4.33 -0.38
CA ILE A 80 10.93 -3.01 -0.27
C ILE A 80 11.62 -2.23 0.85
N SER A 81 12.04 -0.99 0.58
CA SER A 81 12.70 -0.17 1.60
C SER A 81 11.75 0.13 2.76
N SER A 82 12.15 -0.21 3.99
CA SER A 82 11.38 0.10 5.20
C SER A 82 11.27 1.60 5.49
N GLN A 83 12.16 2.41 4.90
CA GLN A 83 12.23 3.87 5.11
C GLN A 83 11.48 4.64 4.02
N SER A 84 11.72 4.29 2.75
CA SER A 84 11.17 5.03 1.61
C SER A 84 10.01 4.31 0.93
N GLY A 85 9.87 3.00 1.07
CA GLY A 85 8.91 2.22 0.28
C GLY A 85 9.36 1.96 -1.16
N ALA A 86 10.60 2.29 -1.52
CA ALA A 86 11.16 1.96 -2.84
C ALA A 86 11.11 0.44 -3.08
N ILE A 87 10.81 0.03 -4.31
CA ILE A 87 10.61 -1.38 -4.71
C ILE A 87 11.77 -1.80 -5.62
N CYS A 88 12.38 -2.95 -5.35
CA CYS A 88 13.24 -3.63 -6.31
C CYS A 88 12.43 -4.72 -7.04
N LEU A 89 12.00 -4.43 -8.26
CA LEU A 89 11.29 -5.39 -9.12
C LEU A 89 11.71 -5.18 -10.59
N ASP A 90 12.10 -6.26 -11.25
CA ASP A 90 12.57 -6.32 -12.64
C ASP A 90 11.51 -5.86 -13.66
N VAL A 91 10.24 -6.20 -13.43
CA VAL A 91 9.08 -5.77 -14.23
C VAL A 91 8.93 -4.25 -14.26
N LEU A 92 9.44 -3.53 -13.25
CA LEU A 92 9.45 -2.05 -13.20
C LEU A 92 10.75 -1.44 -13.75
N LYS A 93 11.64 -2.27 -14.33
CA LYS A 93 12.95 -1.90 -14.85
C LYS A 93 13.13 -2.45 -16.27
N ASP A 94 13.93 -3.50 -16.42
CA ASP A 94 14.39 -4.06 -17.70
C ASP A 94 13.43 -5.10 -18.29
N GLN A 95 12.54 -5.68 -17.48
CA GLN A 95 11.52 -6.63 -17.94
C GLN A 95 10.18 -5.96 -18.29
N TRP A 96 10.12 -4.63 -18.29
CA TRP A 96 8.94 -3.90 -18.72
C TRP A 96 8.69 -4.07 -20.23
N SER A 97 7.43 -4.26 -20.61
CA SER A 97 7.01 -4.12 -22.00
C SER A 97 5.69 -3.36 -22.11
N PRO A 98 5.42 -2.67 -23.25
CA PRO A 98 4.15 -1.97 -23.47
C PRO A 98 2.89 -2.87 -23.44
N ALA A 99 3.07 -4.19 -23.48
CA ALA A 99 1.97 -5.14 -23.34
C ALA A 99 1.49 -5.24 -21.88
N LEU A 100 2.34 -4.92 -20.91
CA LEU A 100 1.99 -4.87 -19.50
C LEU A 100 1.10 -3.67 -19.20
N THR A 101 0.32 -3.80 -18.13
CA THR A 101 -0.58 -2.76 -17.60
C THR A 101 -0.23 -2.44 -16.15
N LEU A 102 -0.75 -1.32 -15.64
CA LEU A 102 -0.75 -0.95 -14.23
C LEU A 102 -1.26 -2.07 -13.35
N LYS A 103 -2.33 -2.76 -13.77
CA LYS A 103 -2.88 -3.90 -13.05
C LYS A 103 -1.88 -5.05 -12.97
N THR A 104 -1.32 -5.47 -14.10
CA THR A 104 -0.38 -6.61 -14.11
C THR A 104 0.89 -6.28 -13.31
N ALA A 105 1.35 -5.03 -13.35
CA ALA A 105 2.46 -4.57 -12.52
C ALA A 105 2.12 -4.64 -11.03
N LEU A 106 0.93 -4.21 -10.62
CA LEU A 106 0.46 -4.31 -9.22
C LEU A 106 0.28 -5.77 -8.77
N VAL A 107 -0.16 -6.66 -9.65
CA VAL A 107 -0.19 -8.11 -9.40
C VAL A 107 1.23 -8.64 -9.16
N SER A 108 2.23 -8.22 -9.94
CA SER A 108 3.62 -8.60 -9.70
C SER A 108 4.16 -8.06 -8.37
N VAL A 109 3.79 -6.83 -7.98
CA VAL A 109 4.11 -6.28 -6.65
C VAL A 109 3.45 -7.09 -5.52
N GLN A 110 2.21 -7.53 -5.69
CA GLN A 110 1.53 -8.40 -4.73
C GLN A 110 2.18 -9.79 -4.66
N ALA A 111 2.61 -10.34 -5.80
CA ALA A 111 3.34 -11.60 -5.85
C ALA A 111 4.69 -11.51 -5.12
N LEU A 112 5.38 -10.37 -5.23
CA LEU A 112 6.62 -10.11 -4.48
C LEU A 112 6.41 -10.22 -2.97
N LEU A 113 5.29 -9.72 -2.43
CA LEU A 113 4.95 -9.89 -1.01
C LEU A 113 4.79 -11.36 -0.59
N SER A 114 4.45 -12.25 -1.53
CA SER A 114 4.33 -13.69 -1.25
C SER A 114 5.66 -14.43 -1.38
N ALA A 115 6.53 -13.96 -2.27
CA ALA A 115 7.80 -14.60 -2.59
C ALA A 115 8.95 -13.58 -2.56
N PRO A 116 9.48 -13.25 -1.37
CA PRO A 116 10.64 -12.36 -1.24
C PRO A 116 11.90 -12.99 -1.84
N GLU A 117 12.78 -12.17 -2.42
CA GLU A 117 14.10 -12.56 -2.90
C GLU A 117 15.19 -11.91 -2.04
N PRO A 118 15.58 -12.52 -0.90
CA PRO A 118 16.50 -11.89 0.06
C PRO A 118 17.95 -11.82 -0.45
N LYS A 119 18.31 -12.50 -1.55
CA LYS A 119 19.66 -12.43 -2.13
C LYS A 119 19.88 -11.20 -3.02
N ASP A 120 18.80 -10.55 -3.46
CA ASP A 120 18.82 -9.26 -4.15
C ASP A 120 17.94 -8.23 -3.41
N PRO A 121 18.35 -7.82 -2.19
CA PRO A 121 17.48 -7.05 -1.31
C PRO A 121 17.46 -5.56 -1.65
N GLN A 122 16.32 -4.94 -1.38
CA GLN A 122 16.19 -3.48 -1.33
C GLN A 122 16.49 -2.93 0.07
N ASP A 123 16.24 -3.73 1.10
CA ASP A 123 16.51 -3.42 2.50
C ASP A 123 17.36 -4.52 3.13
N ALA A 124 18.66 -4.23 3.29
CA ALA A 124 19.63 -5.21 3.80
C ALA A 124 19.33 -5.68 5.22
N VAL A 125 18.78 -4.81 6.08
CA VAL A 125 18.47 -5.16 7.48
C VAL A 125 17.29 -6.12 7.52
N VAL A 126 16.25 -5.84 6.74
CA VAL A 126 15.08 -6.72 6.65
C VAL A 126 15.47 -8.07 6.04
N ALA A 127 16.30 -8.06 4.99
CA ALA A 127 16.78 -9.28 4.34
C ALA A 127 17.66 -10.14 5.28
N GLU A 128 18.56 -9.51 6.03
CA GLU A 128 19.37 -10.22 7.03
C GLU A 128 18.48 -10.87 8.11
N GLN A 129 17.48 -10.13 8.61
CA GLN A 129 16.52 -10.67 9.57
C GLN A 129 15.71 -11.83 8.97
N TYR A 130 15.27 -11.71 7.72
CA TYR A 130 14.56 -12.76 6.99
C TYR A 130 15.39 -14.05 6.92
N MET A 131 16.67 -13.93 6.55
CA MET A 131 17.57 -15.07 6.35
C MET A 131 18.03 -15.71 7.67
N LYS A 132 18.34 -14.89 8.68
CA LYS A 132 18.90 -15.39 9.96
C LYS A 132 17.84 -15.75 10.98
N ASN A 133 16.74 -15.00 11.02
CA ASN A 133 15.73 -15.05 12.09
C ASN A 133 14.30 -14.95 11.51
N TYR A 134 13.92 -15.90 10.67
CA TYR A 134 12.65 -15.88 9.94
C TYR A 134 11.41 -15.67 10.83
N GLN A 135 11.35 -16.29 12.02
CA GLN A 135 10.22 -16.12 12.95
C GLN A 135 10.09 -14.68 13.48
N VAL A 136 11.23 -14.02 13.71
CA VAL A 136 11.25 -12.61 14.12
C VAL A 136 10.79 -11.75 12.96
N PHE A 137 11.28 -12.01 11.74
CA PHE A 137 10.81 -11.33 10.54
C PHE A 137 9.28 -11.44 10.37
N VAL A 138 8.71 -12.63 10.48
CA VAL A 138 7.26 -12.86 10.36
C VAL A 138 6.50 -12.05 11.42
N SER A 139 6.97 -12.04 12.66
CA SER A 139 6.35 -11.29 13.75
C SER A 139 6.41 -9.78 13.50
N THR A 140 7.56 -9.26 13.07
CA THR A 140 7.75 -7.84 12.73
C THR A 140 6.90 -7.43 11.53
N ALA A 141 6.86 -8.23 10.47
CA ALA A 141 6.04 -7.94 9.28
C ALA A 141 4.54 -7.98 9.58
N ARG A 142 4.07 -8.90 10.43
CA ARG A 142 2.68 -8.89 10.92
C ARG A 142 2.36 -7.64 11.72
N TYR A 143 3.26 -7.25 12.63
CA TYR A 143 3.10 -6.03 13.41
C TYR A 143 2.98 -4.81 12.49
N TRP A 144 3.90 -4.64 11.54
CA TRP A 144 3.86 -3.53 10.56
C TRP A 144 2.58 -3.55 9.73
N THR A 145 2.13 -4.72 9.30
CA THR A 145 0.87 -4.86 8.56
C THR A 145 -0.33 -4.39 9.40
N GLN A 146 -0.39 -4.79 10.67
CA GLN A 146 -1.45 -4.37 11.58
C GLN A 146 -1.42 -2.86 11.87
N THR A 147 -0.23 -2.28 11.99
CA THR A 147 -0.05 -0.87 12.33
C THR A 147 -0.26 0.07 11.14
N PHE A 148 0.23 -0.30 9.96
CA PHE A 148 0.31 0.62 8.81
C PHE A 148 -0.62 0.26 7.65
N ALA A 149 -0.94 -1.02 7.47
CA ALA A 149 -1.68 -1.50 6.31
C ALA A 149 -3.14 -1.85 6.61
N LYS A 150 -3.54 -1.95 7.88
CA LYS A 150 -4.96 -2.07 8.22
C LYS A 150 -5.56 -0.67 8.28
N ASN A 151 -6.51 -0.39 7.41
CA ASN A 151 -7.42 0.72 7.60
C ASN A 151 -8.15 0.45 8.91
N SER A 152 -7.85 1.21 9.98
CA SER A 152 -8.79 1.28 11.08
C SER A 152 -10.07 1.89 10.48
N SER A 153 -11.12 1.07 10.38
CA SER A 153 -12.42 1.60 9.98
C SER A 153 -12.81 2.70 10.97
N LEU A 154 -13.71 3.61 10.56
CA LEU A 154 -14.23 4.61 11.50
C LEU A 154 -14.72 3.92 12.77
N GLU A 155 -15.39 2.77 12.65
CA GLU A 155 -15.84 1.96 13.78
C GLU A 155 -14.69 1.39 14.62
N ASP A 156 -13.57 0.95 14.02
CA ASP A 156 -12.41 0.51 14.78
C ASP A 156 -11.74 1.66 15.54
N LYS A 157 -11.67 2.84 14.92
CA LYS A 157 -11.16 4.07 15.56
C LYS A 157 -12.07 4.48 16.70
N VAL A 158 -13.38 4.45 16.49
CA VAL A 158 -14.39 4.76 17.51
C VAL A 158 -14.26 3.79 18.67
N LYS A 159 -14.24 2.48 18.39
CA LYS A 159 -14.15 1.43 19.40
C LYS A 159 -12.90 1.59 20.29
N ARG A 160 -11.73 1.87 19.72
CA ARG A 160 -10.49 2.07 20.50
C ARG A 160 -10.60 3.25 21.45
N LEU A 161 -11.10 4.38 20.98
CA LEU A 161 -11.25 5.57 21.81
C LEU A 161 -12.33 5.38 22.88
N VAL A 162 -13.40 4.62 22.59
CA VAL A 162 -14.40 4.23 23.60
C VAL A 162 -13.81 3.28 24.64
N GLU A 163 -12.97 2.32 24.24
CA GLU A 163 -12.23 1.42 25.15
C GLU A 163 -11.25 2.19 26.07
N MET A 164 -10.79 3.37 25.65
CA MET A 164 -10.00 4.29 26.48
C MET A 164 -10.84 5.09 27.49
N GLY A 165 -12.17 4.92 27.48
CA GLY A 165 -13.09 5.54 28.43
C GLY A 165 -13.79 6.80 27.93
N PHE A 166 -13.60 7.19 26.66
CA PHE A 166 -14.31 8.32 26.07
C PHE A 166 -15.74 7.93 25.65
N GLY A 167 -16.69 8.87 25.70
CA GLY A 167 -18.07 8.60 25.28
C GLY A 167 -18.20 8.44 23.76
N ASP A 168 -18.95 7.42 23.31
CA ASP A 168 -19.14 7.09 21.87
C ASP A 168 -19.50 8.30 20.99
N ALA A 169 -20.47 9.12 21.42
CA ALA A 169 -20.89 10.30 20.69
C ALA A 169 -19.80 11.38 20.60
N GLN A 170 -18.99 11.55 21.66
CA GLN A 170 -17.88 12.51 21.67
C GLN A 170 -16.76 12.04 20.73
N VAL A 171 -16.46 10.74 20.75
CA VAL A 171 -15.44 10.12 19.90
C VAL A 171 -15.80 10.26 18.42
N ARG A 172 -17.04 9.95 18.04
CA ARG A 172 -17.50 10.07 16.65
C ARG A 172 -17.39 11.50 16.13
N SER A 173 -17.83 12.47 16.94
CA SER A 173 -17.72 13.90 16.62
C SER A 173 -16.25 14.35 16.52
N ALA A 174 -15.37 13.88 17.40
CA ALA A 174 -13.95 14.20 17.38
C ALA A 174 -13.26 13.65 16.11
N ILE A 175 -13.53 12.39 15.73
CA ILE A 175 -12.95 11.79 14.51
C ILE A 175 -13.44 12.51 13.26
N GLU A 176 -14.74 12.83 13.18
CA GLU A 176 -15.32 13.55 12.04
C GLU A 176 -14.71 14.95 11.90
N SER A 177 -14.64 15.71 13.00
CA SER A 177 -14.03 17.04 12.99
C SER A 177 -12.52 17.07 12.75
N SER A 178 -11.86 15.90 12.83
CA SER A 178 -10.43 15.72 12.56
C SER A 178 -10.17 15.07 11.20
N GLY A 179 -11.18 14.98 10.33
CA GLY A 179 -11.02 14.42 8.99
C GLY A 179 -10.67 12.92 8.99
N GLY A 180 -11.04 12.21 10.05
CA GLY A 180 -10.72 10.79 10.19
C GLY A 180 -9.36 10.49 10.85
N ASP A 181 -8.58 11.50 11.26
CA ASP A 181 -7.31 11.30 11.96
C ASP A 181 -7.54 10.94 13.44
N GLU A 182 -7.08 9.75 13.83
CA GLU A 182 -7.26 9.19 15.19
C GLU A 182 -6.45 9.96 16.25
N ASN A 183 -5.25 10.44 15.91
CA ASN A 183 -4.40 11.16 16.85
C ASN A 183 -4.93 12.57 17.11
N LEU A 184 -5.32 13.29 16.07
CA LEU A 184 -5.96 14.61 16.21
C LEU A 184 -7.30 14.51 16.95
N ALA A 185 -8.07 13.44 16.72
CA ALA A 185 -9.28 13.18 17.48
C ALA A 185 -8.99 12.95 18.98
N LEU A 186 -7.95 12.17 19.31
CA LEU A 186 -7.53 11.91 20.68
C LEU A 186 -7.05 13.18 21.39
N GLU A 187 -6.24 14.02 20.74
CA GLU A 187 -5.80 15.30 21.31
C GLU A 187 -6.99 16.20 21.69
N LYS A 188 -7.98 16.30 20.80
CA LYS A 188 -9.22 17.04 21.07
C LYS A 188 -9.97 16.49 22.27
N LEU A 189 -10.15 15.17 22.34
CA LEU A 189 -10.86 14.50 23.43
C LEU A 189 -10.20 14.69 24.80
N CYS A 190 -8.86 14.80 24.84
CA CYS A 190 -8.12 15.07 26.07
C CYS A 190 -8.09 16.55 26.46
N SER A 191 -8.42 17.45 25.53
CA SER A 191 -8.32 18.91 25.70
C SER A 191 -9.65 19.61 26.02
N GLY A 192 -10.78 18.90 25.92
CA GLY A 192 -12.13 19.39 26.23
C GLY A 192 -12.65 18.86 27.56
#